data_AF-A0A7X5BU18-F1
#
_entry.id   AF-A0A7X5BU18-F1
#
_cell.length_a   1.000
_cell.length_b   1.000
_cell.length_c   1.000
_cell.angle_alpha   90.00
_cell.angle_beta   90.00
_cell.angle_gamma   90.00
#
_symmetry.space_group_name_H-M   'P 1'
#
loop_
_entity.id
_entity.type
_entity.pdbx_description
1 polymer ?
#
loop_
_entity_poly.entity_id
_entity_poly.type
_entity_poly.pdbx_seq_one_letter_code
_entity_poly.pdbx_strand_id
1 'polypeptide(L)'
;MRKLLGCLAVVLALSACRKDAAEGGPEGAGDARGTVARLEGGEAREAGDDAPSGPYALTKEKLEAYVGYQRKMLEVYGSLMRSLQDMGPLLDAGTPQAMEKARSGLKLIERKAQAEVDARQAAGLSTDEVNRIAEVVTAVISQRQMGRTLQYEEELKKLEALQARMPEEQQKELAPQVESMRLQVETFQKLPEARREFGDANVDVVLAREADLTKNYQDMLKAFAGIRR
;
A
#
# COMPACT_ATOMS: atom_id res chain seq x y z
N MET A 1 -32.42 -3.23 25.86
CA MET A 1 -33.39 -3.23 24.74
C MET A 1 -33.10 -2.06 23.81
N ARG A 2 -32.98 -2.37 22.51
CA ARG A 2 -33.15 -1.48 21.33
C ARG A 2 -32.19 -0.29 21.19
N LYS A 3 -31.03 -0.51 20.56
CA LYS A 3 -30.35 0.42 19.61
C LYS A 3 -29.02 -0.08 19.01
N LEU A 4 -28.73 -1.39 19.03
CA LEU A 4 -27.51 -1.98 18.44
C LEU A 4 -27.77 -2.93 17.26
N LEU A 5 -28.98 -2.90 16.67
CA LEU A 5 -29.43 -3.84 15.64
C LEU A 5 -29.53 -3.25 14.21
N GLY A 6 -28.96 -2.07 13.95
CA GLY A 6 -29.18 -1.33 12.70
C GLY A 6 -28.10 -1.42 11.61
N CYS A 7 -26.89 -1.90 11.90
CA CYS A 7 -25.77 -1.84 10.93
C CYS A 7 -25.41 -3.18 10.28
N LEU A 8 -26.13 -4.27 10.57
CA LEU A 8 -25.85 -5.60 10.01
C LEU A 8 -26.77 -6.02 8.85
N ALA A 9 -27.66 -5.14 8.37
CA ALA A 9 -28.70 -5.48 7.39
C ALA A 9 -28.42 -5.04 5.95
N VAL A 10 -27.31 -4.34 5.66
CA VAL A 10 -26.99 -3.87 4.29
C VAL A 10 -26.02 -4.81 3.55
N VAL A 11 -25.40 -5.78 4.24
CA VAL A 11 -24.43 -6.71 3.62
C VAL A 11 -25.06 -8.04 3.15
N LEU A 12 -26.31 -8.34 3.50
CA LEU A 12 -26.95 -9.64 3.16
C LEU A 12 -27.94 -9.62 1.98
N ALA A 13 -28.11 -8.49 1.28
CA ALA A 13 -29.09 -8.37 0.19
C ALA A 13 -28.53 -8.55 -1.25
N LEU A 14 -27.28 -9.01 -1.42
CA LEU A 14 -26.73 -9.32 -2.74
C LEU A 14 -26.41 -10.81 -2.96
N SER A 15 -26.82 -11.70 -2.05
CA SER A 15 -26.45 -13.12 -2.09
C SER A 15 -27.61 -14.08 -2.38
N ALA A 16 -28.67 -13.65 -3.09
CA ALA A 16 -29.79 -14.51 -3.44
C ALA A 16 -30.39 -14.19 -4.81
N CYS A 17 -29.69 -14.54 -5.89
CA CYS A 17 -30.30 -14.76 -7.21
C CYS A 17 -29.42 -15.66 -8.08
N ARG A 18 -29.25 -16.93 -7.70
CA ARG A 18 -29.00 -18.01 -8.65
C ARG A 18 -29.67 -19.29 -8.18
N LYS A 19 -30.72 -19.68 -8.88
CA LYS A 19 -31.31 -21.03 -8.84
C LYS A 19 -31.52 -21.50 -10.28
N ASP A 20 -30.69 -22.46 -10.65
CA ASP A 20 -30.81 -23.56 -11.62
C ASP A 20 -31.46 -23.34 -12.99
N ALA A 21 -30.62 -23.43 -14.02
CA ALA A 21 -30.88 -24.30 -15.16
C ALA A 21 -29.56 -25.02 -15.52
N ALA A 22 -29.60 -26.35 -15.42
CA ALA A 22 -28.53 -27.26 -15.79
C ALA A 22 -28.53 -27.53 -17.31
N GLU A 23 -27.34 -27.66 -17.89
CA GLU A 23 -26.87 -28.79 -18.73
C GLU A 23 -25.81 -28.34 -19.75
N GLY A 24 -24.63 -28.97 -19.69
CA GLY A 24 -23.56 -28.89 -20.71
C GLY A 24 -22.24 -28.30 -20.21
N GLY A 25 -21.26 -29.14 -19.84
CA GLY A 25 -19.83 -28.76 -19.79
C GLY A 25 -19.15 -29.01 -21.15
N PRO A 26 -17.81 -28.83 -21.30
CA PRO A 26 -16.82 -28.36 -20.32
C PRO A 26 -15.89 -27.21 -20.84
N GLU A 27 -14.94 -26.83 -19.99
CA GLU A 27 -13.70 -26.07 -20.23
C GLU A 27 -13.72 -24.54 -20.13
N GLY A 28 -12.85 -24.02 -19.25
CA GLY A 28 -12.53 -22.59 -19.15
C GLY A 28 -12.52 -22.05 -17.72
N ALA A 29 -11.54 -22.48 -16.92
CA ALA A 29 -11.20 -21.85 -15.65
C ALA A 29 -10.81 -20.38 -15.83
N GLY A 30 -11.14 -19.53 -14.85
CA GLY A 30 -10.48 -18.22 -14.73
C GLY A 30 -11.35 -17.13 -14.11
N ASP A 31 -11.40 -17.15 -12.79
CA ASP A 31 -12.19 -16.27 -11.93
C ASP A 31 -11.79 -14.79 -12.06
N ALA A 32 -12.82 -13.96 -12.18
CA ALA A 32 -12.74 -12.52 -12.27
C ALA A 32 -12.67 -11.92 -10.87
N ARG A 33 -11.51 -11.34 -10.52
CA ARG A 33 -11.37 -10.41 -9.39
C ARG A 33 -10.84 -9.07 -9.88
N GLY A 34 -11.59 -8.02 -9.53
CA GLY A 34 -11.02 -6.69 -9.33
C GLY A 34 -11.22 -5.70 -10.47
N THR A 35 -12.43 -5.17 -10.59
CA THR A 35 -12.70 -3.89 -11.23
C THR A 35 -12.06 -2.75 -10.45
N VAL A 36 -11.11 -2.05 -11.08
CA VAL A 36 -10.83 -0.64 -10.79
C VAL A 36 -11.12 0.14 -12.06
N ALA A 37 -11.98 1.16 -11.96
CA ALA A 37 -12.48 1.93 -13.07
C ALA A 37 -11.33 2.59 -13.85
N ARG A 38 -11.12 2.13 -15.09
CA ARG A 38 -10.29 2.76 -16.11
C ARG A 38 -10.96 4.07 -16.51
N LEU A 39 -10.42 5.20 -16.06
CA LEU A 39 -10.73 6.49 -16.65
C LEU A 39 -9.94 6.63 -17.95
N GLU A 40 -10.62 6.35 -19.07
CA GLU A 40 -10.11 6.68 -20.40
C GLU A 40 -10.23 8.19 -20.65
N GLY A 41 -9.14 8.79 -21.11
CA GLY A 41 -9.09 10.19 -21.49
C GLY A 41 -7.65 10.69 -21.59
N GLY A 42 -6.99 10.44 -22.72
CA GLY A 42 -5.67 11.02 -23.02
C GLY A 42 -4.98 10.29 -24.16
N GLU A 43 -4.91 10.96 -25.31
CA GLU A 43 -4.41 10.48 -26.58
C GLU A 43 -3.02 9.84 -26.49
N ALA A 44 -2.87 8.69 -27.15
CA ALA A 44 -1.61 8.02 -27.37
C ALA A 44 -0.68 8.93 -28.18
N ARG A 45 0.34 9.49 -27.53
CA ARG A 45 1.56 9.92 -28.21
C ARG A 45 2.55 8.78 -28.15
N GLU A 46 2.94 8.33 -29.34
CA GLU A 46 3.95 7.33 -29.61
C GLU A 46 5.20 7.57 -28.76
N ALA A 47 5.43 6.67 -27.81
CA ALA A 47 6.72 6.53 -27.16
C ALA A 47 7.57 5.62 -28.05
N GLY A 48 8.73 6.12 -28.44
CA GLY A 48 9.67 5.47 -29.33
C GLY A 48 9.96 4.02 -28.93
N ASP A 49 10.06 3.22 -29.98
CA ASP A 49 10.42 1.82 -30.05
C ASP A 49 11.82 1.61 -29.46
N ASP A 50 11.90 1.29 -28.16
CA ASP A 50 12.97 0.55 -27.49
C ASP A 50 12.58 0.30 -26.01
N ALA A 51 11.40 -0.30 -25.80
CA ALA A 51 11.06 -0.81 -24.48
C ALA A 51 11.86 -2.10 -24.24
N PRO A 52 12.83 -2.14 -23.30
CA PRO A 52 13.50 -3.39 -22.98
C PRO A 52 12.43 -4.39 -22.53
N SER A 53 12.36 -5.52 -23.24
CA SER A 53 11.48 -6.63 -22.92
C SER A 53 11.99 -7.32 -21.65
N GLY A 54 11.70 -6.71 -20.50
CA GLY A 54 12.14 -7.14 -19.19
C GLY A 54 11.42 -6.38 -18.06
N PRO A 55 11.50 -6.87 -16.81
CA PRO A 55 10.95 -6.17 -15.66
C PRO A 55 11.50 -4.75 -15.54
N TYR A 56 10.67 -3.82 -15.08
CA TYR A 56 11.04 -2.40 -14.93
C TYR A 56 12.34 -2.25 -14.14
N ALA A 57 13.35 -1.61 -14.71
CA ALA A 57 14.64 -1.40 -14.06
C ALA A 57 14.62 -0.13 -13.20
N LEU A 58 14.57 -0.30 -11.88
CA LEU A 58 14.60 0.80 -10.93
C LEU A 58 16.03 1.28 -10.71
N THR A 59 16.32 2.52 -11.10
CA THR A 59 17.61 3.15 -10.80
C THR A 59 17.59 3.91 -9.48
N LYS A 60 18.78 4.21 -8.94
CA LYS A 60 18.93 5.00 -7.71
C LYS A 60 18.35 6.40 -7.86
N GLU A 61 18.56 7.01 -9.02
CA GLU A 61 18.11 8.36 -9.35
C GLU A 61 16.58 8.42 -9.41
N LYS A 62 15.95 7.44 -10.05
CA LYS A 62 14.48 7.33 -10.11
C LYS A 62 13.88 7.08 -8.73
N LEU A 63 14.50 6.24 -7.91
CA LEU A 63 14.07 6.05 -6.53
C LEU A 63 14.23 7.32 -5.69
N GLU A 64 15.32 8.06 -5.84
CA GLU A 64 15.54 9.32 -5.13
C GLU A 64 14.50 10.39 -5.50
N ALA A 65 14.24 10.54 -6.80
CA ALA A 65 13.15 11.39 -7.29
C ALA A 65 11.80 10.97 -6.69
N TYR A 66 11.53 9.67 -6.62
CA TYR A 66 10.31 9.13 -6.04
C TYR A 66 10.20 9.39 -4.53
N VAL A 67 11.30 9.27 -3.77
CA VAL A 67 11.34 9.61 -2.33
C VAL A 67 10.97 11.09 -2.13
N GLY A 68 11.51 11.98 -2.96
CA GLY A 68 11.17 13.41 -2.96
C GLY A 68 9.70 13.66 -3.30
N TYR A 69 9.20 13.01 -4.35
CA TYR A 69 7.79 13.03 -4.73
C TYR A 69 6.87 12.59 -3.59
N GLN A 70 7.17 11.47 -2.92
CA GLN A 70 6.37 10.98 -1.78
C GLN A 70 6.30 12.01 -0.65
N ARG A 71 7.43 12.64 -0.30
CA ARG A 71 7.47 13.69 0.73
C ARG A 71 6.58 14.86 0.35
N LYS A 72 6.64 15.30 -0.91
CA LYS A 72 5.79 16.39 -1.40
C LYS A 72 4.31 16.02 -1.35
N MET A 73 3.98 14.80 -1.76
CA MET A 73 2.61 14.30 -1.69
C MET A 73 2.09 14.24 -0.25
N LEU A 74 2.92 13.87 0.74
CA LEU A 74 2.52 13.91 2.14
C LEU A 74 2.18 15.31 2.64
N GLU A 75 2.87 16.35 2.16
CA GLU A 75 2.50 17.76 2.45
C GLU A 75 1.14 18.12 1.84
N VAL A 76 0.91 17.70 0.59
CA VAL A 76 -0.36 17.90 -0.12
C VAL A 76 -1.51 17.19 0.61
N TYR A 77 -1.33 15.92 0.99
CA TYR A 77 -2.34 15.17 1.75
C TYR A 77 -2.59 15.79 3.13
N GLY A 78 -1.55 16.24 3.81
CA GLY A 78 -1.69 16.91 5.10
C GLY A 78 -2.48 18.22 5.01
N SER A 79 -2.25 19.03 3.97
CA SER A 79 -3.02 20.27 3.77
C SER A 79 -4.47 20.00 3.37
N LEU A 80 -4.68 18.96 2.57
CA LEU A 80 -6.00 18.49 2.17
C LEU A 80 -6.84 18.03 3.37
N MET A 81 -6.28 17.18 4.23
CA MET A 81 -6.98 16.68 5.42
C MET A 81 -7.37 17.81 6.37
N ARG A 82 -6.49 18.80 6.61
CA ARG A 82 -6.84 20.00 7.39
C ARG A 82 -7.98 20.78 6.76
N SER A 83 -7.90 21.03 5.45
CA SER A 83 -8.95 21.76 4.72
C SER A 83 -10.31 21.05 4.74
N LEU A 84 -10.33 19.70 4.75
CA LEU A 84 -11.56 18.91 4.89
C LEU A 84 -12.10 18.94 6.32
N GLN A 85 -11.24 18.90 7.34
CA GLN A 85 -11.66 19.05 8.74
C GLN A 85 -12.32 20.41 8.99
N ASP A 86 -11.78 21.48 8.41
CA ASP A 86 -12.31 22.84 8.52
C ASP A 86 -13.70 23.01 7.86
N MET A 87 -14.09 22.11 6.94
CA MET A 87 -15.41 22.17 6.30
C MET A 87 -16.57 21.68 7.18
N GLY A 88 -16.29 20.90 8.23
CA GLY A 88 -17.29 20.37 9.17
C GLY A 88 -18.28 19.36 8.57
N PRO A 89 -19.21 18.79 9.36
CA PRO A 89 -20.19 17.81 8.87
C PRO A 89 -21.24 18.45 7.96
N LEU A 90 -21.44 17.88 6.77
CA LEU A 90 -22.52 18.22 5.84
C LEU A 90 -23.82 17.59 6.35
N LEU A 91 -24.58 18.35 7.15
CA LEU A 91 -25.83 17.85 7.75
C LEU A 91 -27.11 18.29 7.02
N ASP A 92 -27.03 19.09 5.95
CA ASP A 92 -28.24 19.46 5.20
C ASP A 92 -27.96 19.66 3.70
N ALA A 93 -28.23 18.64 2.91
CA ALA A 93 -28.11 18.69 1.46
C ALA A 93 -29.28 19.51 0.88
N GLY A 94 -29.03 20.77 0.53
CA GLY A 94 -30.04 21.63 -0.12
C GLY A 94 -29.95 23.12 0.21
N THR A 95 -29.17 23.51 1.22
CA THR A 95 -28.96 24.93 1.54
C THR A 95 -27.91 25.57 0.62
N PRO A 96 -28.00 26.89 0.35
CA PRO A 96 -26.93 27.62 -0.37
C PRO A 96 -25.55 27.43 0.26
N GLN A 97 -25.48 27.35 1.59
CA GLN A 97 -24.25 27.09 2.36
C GLN A 97 -23.69 25.68 2.12
N ALA A 98 -24.55 24.66 2.01
CA ALA A 98 -24.11 23.31 1.65
C ALA A 98 -23.59 23.23 0.21
N MET A 99 -24.23 23.96 -0.73
CA MET A 99 -23.78 24.06 -2.12
C MET A 99 -22.44 24.80 -2.24
N GLU A 100 -22.22 25.84 -1.44
CA GLU A 100 -20.94 26.56 -1.39
C GLU A 100 -19.80 25.69 -0.82
N LYS A 101 -20.08 24.92 0.25
CA LYS A 101 -19.14 23.94 0.78
C LYS A 101 -18.83 22.83 -0.22
N ALA A 102 -19.83 22.33 -0.94
CA ALA A 102 -19.63 21.33 -2.00
C ALA A 102 -18.72 21.86 -3.12
N ARG A 103 -18.92 23.10 -3.58
CA ARG A 103 -18.04 23.76 -4.56
C ARG A 103 -16.61 23.95 -4.02
N SER A 104 -16.49 24.29 -2.74
CA SER A 104 -15.19 24.42 -2.07
C SER A 104 -14.47 23.06 -1.97
N GLY A 105 -15.22 21.98 -1.72
CA GLY A 105 -14.73 20.60 -1.77
C GLY A 105 -14.25 20.20 -3.16
N LEU A 106 -14.99 20.52 -4.22
CA LEU A 106 -14.56 20.26 -5.60
C LEU A 106 -13.27 21.01 -5.96
N LYS A 107 -13.18 22.30 -5.65
CA LYS A 107 -11.95 23.08 -5.85
C LYS A 107 -10.75 22.52 -5.09
N LEU A 108 -11.00 21.95 -3.91
CA LEU A 108 -9.97 21.32 -3.11
C LEU A 108 -9.46 20.01 -3.76
N ILE A 109 -10.35 19.22 -4.38
CA ILE A 109 -9.98 18.04 -5.17
C ILE A 109 -9.19 18.43 -6.42
N GLU A 110 -9.63 19.46 -7.15
CA GLU A 110 -8.92 19.98 -8.33
C GLU A 110 -7.50 20.46 -7.97
N ARG A 111 -7.35 21.20 -6.86
CA ARG A 111 -6.04 21.63 -6.36
C ARG A 111 -5.14 20.44 -6.01
N LYS A 112 -5.69 19.36 -5.46
CA LYS A 112 -4.91 18.13 -5.20
C LYS A 112 -4.44 17.52 -6.51
N ALA A 113 -5.33 17.36 -7.49
CA ALA A 113 -4.98 16.77 -8.78
C ALA A 113 -3.86 17.57 -9.47
N GLN A 114 -3.94 18.90 -9.45
CA GLN A 114 -2.89 19.75 -9.99
C GLN A 114 -1.57 19.62 -9.20
N ALA A 115 -1.63 19.64 -7.87
CA ALA A 115 -0.44 19.50 -7.03
C ALA A 115 0.28 18.16 -7.24
N GLU A 116 -0.46 17.10 -7.53
CA GLU A 116 0.09 15.78 -7.87
C GLU A 116 0.79 15.79 -9.23
N VAL A 117 0.19 16.43 -10.24
CA VAL A 117 0.81 16.63 -11.55
C VAL A 117 2.10 17.45 -11.42
N ASP A 118 2.06 18.56 -10.69
CA ASP A 118 3.20 19.45 -10.48
C ASP A 118 4.34 18.73 -9.73
N ALA A 119 4.01 17.99 -8.66
CA ALA A 119 4.99 17.24 -7.89
C ALA A 119 5.68 16.15 -8.73
N ARG A 120 4.91 15.46 -9.58
CA ARG A 120 5.42 14.44 -10.48
C ARG A 120 6.31 15.04 -11.58
N GLN A 121 5.89 16.15 -12.19
CA GLN A 121 6.68 16.87 -13.18
C GLN A 121 7.99 17.41 -12.58
N ALA A 122 7.93 18.00 -11.38
CA ALA A 122 9.11 18.48 -10.67
C ALA A 122 10.11 17.36 -10.32
N ALA A 123 9.61 16.15 -10.08
CA ALA A 123 10.44 14.96 -9.86
C ALA A 123 10.98 14.33 -11.16
N GLY A 124 10.56 14.81 -12.35
CA GLY A 124 10.94 14.20 -13.63
C GLY A 124 10.44 12.76 -13.78
N LEU A 125 9.28 12.45 -13.20
CA LEU A 125 8.67 11.12 -13.24
C LEU A 125 7.42 11.12 -14.13
N SER A 126 7.22 10.03 -14.88
CA SER A 126 5.94 9.76 -15.53
C SER A 126 4.94 9.16 -14.54
N THR A 127 3.65 9.12 -14.91
CA THR A 127 2.63 8.44 -14.09
C THR A 127 2.92 6.94 -13.99
N ASP A 128 3.32 6.33 -15.10
CA ASP A 128 3.69 4.91 -15.15
C ASP A 128 4.91 4.62 -14.25
N GLU A 129 5.92 5.49 -14.27
CA GLU A 129 7.09 5.35 -13.40
C GLU A 129 6.71 5.47 -11.92
N VAL A 130 5.88 6.44 -11.54
CA VAL A 130 5.41 6.56 -10.15
C VAL A 130 4.71 5.29 -9.71
N ASN A 131 3.84 4.71 -10.56
CA ASN A 131 3.09 3.50 -10.23
C ASN A 131 4.02 2.28 -10.09
N ARG A 132 4.91 2.05 -11.07
CA ARG A 132 5.85 0.92 -11.03
C ARG A 132 6.81 1.01 -9.85
N ILE A 133 7.33 2.20 -9.56
CA ILE A 133 8.19 2.40 -8.38
C ILE A 133 7.39 2.16 -7.09
N ALA A 134 6.14 2.63 -7.04
CA ALA A 134 5.27 2.43 -5.88
C ALA A 134 5.00 0.95 -5.59
N GLU A 135 4.81 0.12 -6.61
CA GLU A 135 4.64 -1.34 -6.46
C GLU A 135 5.85 -1.98 -5.77
N VAL A 136 7.06 -1.76 -6.31
CA VAL A 136 8.30 -2.32 -5.75
C VAL A 136 8.52 -1.82 -4.31
N VAL A 137 8.41 -0.51 -4.09
CA VAL A 137 8.60 0.11 -2.77
C VAL A 137 7.58 -0.44 -1.77
N THR A 138 6.32 -0.58 -2.15
CA THR A 138 5.27 -1.07 -1.26
C THR A 138 5.52 -2.52 -0.89
N ALA A 139 5.85 -3.38 -1.86
CA ALA A 139 6.15 -4.79 -1.61
C ALA A 139 7.33 -4.95 -0.64
N VAL A 140 8.42 -4.22 -0.85
CA VAL A 140 9.62 -4.29 -0.02
C VAL A 140 9.39 -3.71 1.38
N ILE A 141 8.87 -2.49 1.47
CA ILE A 141 8.77 -1.76 2.74
C ILE A 141 7.65 -2.32 3.63
N SER A 142 6.53 -2.78 3.06
CA SER A 142 5.44 -3.39 3.85
C SER A 142 5.89 -4.67 4.54
N GLN A 143 6.61 -5.55 3.85
CA GLN A 143 7.17 -6.78 4.43
C GLN A 143 8.19 -6.47 5.52
N ARG A 144 9.11 -5.51 5.29
CA ARG A 144 10.05 -5.03 6.31
C ARG A 144 9.34 -4.48 7.55
N GLN A 145 8.29 -3.69 7.34
CA GLN A 145 7.48 -3.14 8.43
C GLN A 145 6.72 -4.22 9.20
N MET A 146 6.20 -5.24 8.52
CA MET A 146 5.52 -6.35 9.17
C MET A 146 6.46 -7.11 10.11
N GLY A 147 7.68 -7.44 9.65
CA GLY A 147 8.70 -8.08 10.49
C GLY A 147 9.07 -7.26 11.74
N ARG A 148 9.19 -5.93 11.60
CA ARG A 148 9.46 -5.01 12.72
C ARG A 148 8.28 -4.88 13.69
N THR A 149 7.06 -4.74 13.16
CA THR A 149 5.84 -4.54 13.97
C THR A 149 5.54 -5.78 14.81
N LEU A 150 5.79 -6.97 14.27
CA LEU A 150 5.57 -8.23 14.96
C LEU A 150 6.76 -8.63 15.87
N GLN A 151 7.82 -7.82 15.90
CA GLN A 151 8.98 -8.00 16.79
C GLN A 151 9.65 -9.39 16.67
N TYR A 152 9.54 -10.05 15.52
CA TYR A 152 10.02 -11.42 15.32
C TYR A 152 11.50 -11.60 15.69
N GLU A 153 12.34 -10.62 15.38
CA GLU A 153 13.77 -10.65 15.73
C GLU A 153 14.00 -10.61 17.25
N GLU A 154 13.22 -9.79 17.97
CA GLU A 154 13.35 -9.66 19.42
C GLU A 154 12.80 -10.90 20.12
N GLU A 155 11.67 -11.41 19.66
CA GLU A 155 11.07 -12.65 20.18
C GLU A 155 11.95 -13.88 19.88
N LEU A 156 12.57 -13.94 18.69
CA LEU A 156 13.54 -14.99 18.37
C LEU A 156 14.72 -14.95 19.34
N LYS A 157 15.31 -13.77 19.59
CA LYS A 157 16.43 -13.64 20.55
C LYS A 157 16.04 -14.10 21.96
N LYS A 158 14.83 -13.78 22.42
CA LYS A 158 14.31 -14.24 23.71
C LYS A 158 14.16 -15.76 23.74
N LEU A 159 13.63 -16.35 22.66
CA LEU A 159 13.44 -17.79 22.54
C LEU A 159 14.76 -18.56 22.49
N GLU A 160 15.75 -18.06 21.74
CA GLU A 160 17.10 -18.62 21.68
C GLU A 160 17.81 -18.55 23.04
N ALA A 161 17.69 -17.43 23.75
CA ALA A 161 18.26 -17.26 25.08
C ALA A 161 17.59 -18.20 26.12
N LEU A 162 16.28 -18.44 25.97
CA LEU A 162 15.54 -19.40 26.79
C LEU A 162 16.01 -20.83 26.49
N GLN A 163 16.09 -21.21 25.20
CA GLN A 163 16.57 -22.51 24.77
C GLN A 163 17.96 -22.80 25.35
N ALA A 164 18.90 -21.86 25.24
CA ALA A 164 20.26 -22.05 25.72
C ALA A 164 20.38 -22.30 27.24
N ARG A 165 19.34 -21.98 28.02
CA ARG A 165 19.29 -22.17 29.49
C ARG A 165 18.58 -23.46 29.91
N MET A 166 17.99 -24.19 28.97
CA MET A 166 17.25 -25.42 29.24
C MET A 166 18.16 -26.65 29.26
N PRO A 167 17.75 -27.76 29.90
CA PRO A 167 18.38 -29.07 29.73
C PRO A 167 18.33 -29.55 28.26
N GLU A 168 19.31 -30.34 27.82
CA GLU A 168 19.45 -30.75 26.41
C GLU A 168 18.21 -31.39 25.78
N GLU A 169 17.45 -32.16 26.55
CA GLU A 169 16.23 -32.81 26.07
C GLU A 169 15.16 -31.76 25.69
N GLN A 170 14.97 -30.75 26.55
CA GLN A 170 14.07 -29.63 26.28
C GLN A 170 14.59 -28.70 25.18
N GLN A 171 15.91 -28.57 25.03
CA GLN A 171 16.50 -27.84 23.91
C GLN A 171 16.12 -28.47 22.57
N LYS A 172 16.16 -29.80 22.49
CA LYS A 172 15.77 -30.55 21.29
C LYS A 172 14.28 -30.42 20.98
N GLU A 173 13.43 -30.41 22.02
CA GLU A 173 11.99 -30.18 21.86
C GLU A 173 11.67 -28.77 21.35
N LEU A 174 12.39 -27.75 21.81
CA LEU A 174 12.17 -26.35 21.42
C LEU A 174 12.82 -25.98 20.08
N ALA A 175 13.80 -26.77 19.61
CA ALA A 175 14.57 -26.47 18.40
C ALA A 175 13.72 -26.24 17.15
N PRO A 176 12.66 -27.03 16.85
CA PRO A 176 11.82 -26.78 15.67
C PRO A 176 11.10 -25.42 15.71
N GLN A 177 10.73 -24.94 16.89
CA GLN A 177 10.08 -23.64 17.05
C GLN A 177 11.08 -22.50 16.80
N VAL A 178 12.30 -22.63 17.34
CA VAL A 178 13.39 -21.67 17.11
C VAL A 178 13.73 -21.61 15.61
N GLU A 179 13.87 -22.76 14.95
CA GLU A 179 14.13 -22.82 13.50
C GLU A 179 12.99 -22.19 12.68
N SER A 180 11.73 -22.46 13.02
CA SER A 180 10.59 -21.83 12.37
C SER A 180 10.62 -20.30 12.52
N MET A 181 10.98 -19.78 13.69
CA MET A 181 11.13 -18.34 13.90
C MET A 181 12.34 -17.77 13.15
N ARG A 182 13.48 -18.47 13.08
CA ARG A 182 14.64 -18.08 12.27
C ARG A 182 14.26 -17.91 10.81
N LEU A 183 13.54 -18.88 10.24
CA LEU A 183 13.07 -18.82 8.85
C LEU A 183 12.12 -17.64 8.60
N GLN A 184 11.24 -17.34 9.56
CA GLN A 184 10.34 -16.18 9.45
C GLN A 184 11.12 -14.86 9.48
N VAL A 185 12.08 -14.71 10.41
CA VAL A 185 12.98 -13.55 10.46
C VAL A 185 13.75 -13.41 9.15
N GLU A 186 14.33 -14.50 8.65
CA GLU A 186 15.07 -14.53 7.39
C GLU A 186 14.18 -14.12 6.21
N THR A 187 12.92 -14.55 6.17
CA THR A 187 11.96 -14.17 5.12
C THR A 187 11.73 -12.66 5.11
N PHE A 188 11.52 -12.03 6.28
CA PHE A 188 11.39 -10.58 6.38
C PHE A 188 12.68 -9.82 6.05
N GLN A 189 13.83 -10.44 6.29
CA GLN A 189 15.12 -9.82 6.04
C GLN A 189 15.59 -9.92 4.59
N LYS A 190 15.36 -11.08 3.96
CA LYS A 190 15.84 -11.38 2.61
C LYS A 190 14.82 -11.10 1.53
N LEU A 191 13.53 -11.04 1.88
CA LEU A 191 12.43 -10.68 0.97
C LEU A 191 12.38 -11.57 -0.31
N PRO A 192 12.36 -12.91 -0.18
CA PRO A 192 12.48 -13.82 -1.32
C PRO A 192 11.32 -13.68 -2.34
N GLU A 193 10.13 -13.29 -1.88
CA GLU A 193 8.98 -13.03 -2.76
C GLU A 193 9.21 -11.77 -3.60
N ALA A 194 9.55 -10.65 -2.97
CA ALA A 194 9.85 -9.41 -3.68
C ALA A 194 11.04 -9.56 -4.65
N ARG A 195 12.07 -10.33 -4.27
CA ARG A 195 13.20 -10.62 -5.15
C ARG A 195 12.81 -11.43 -6.38
N ARG A 196 11.92 -12.40 -6.22
CA ARG A 196 11.39 -13.20 -7.34
C ARG A 196 10.51 -12.39 -8.28
N GLU A 197 9.71 -11.47 -7.73
CA GLU A 197 8.78 -10.66 -8.51
C GLU A 197 9.46 -9.48 -9.22
N PHE A 198 10.33 -8.76 -8.50
CA PHE A 198 10.91 -7.49 -8.96
C PHE A 198 12.40 -7.56 -9.29
N GLY A 199 13.07 -8.67 -8.98
CA GLY A 199 14.51 -8.86 -9.19
C GLY A 199 15.37 -8.27 -8.07
N ASP A 200 16.54 -8.88 -7.85
CA ASP A 200 17.47 -8.52 -6.78
C ASP A 200 17.92 -7.06 -6.85
N ALA A 201 18.27 -6.57 -8.05
CA ALA A 201 18.77 -5.22 -8.24
C ALA A 201 17.77 -4.15 -7.80
N ASN A 202 16.48 -4.34 -8.11
CA ASN A 202 15.43 -3.40 -7.71
C ASN A 202 15.21 -3.41 -6.20
N VAL A 203 15.17 -4.60 -5.60
CA VAL A 203 15.04 -4.75 -4.14
C VAL A 203 16.21 -4.08 -3.43
N ASP A 204 17.44 -4.28 -3.91
CA ASP A 204 18.64 -3.70 -3.31
C ASP A 204 18.66 -2.17 -3.42
N VAL A 205 18.19 -1.61 -4.54
CA VAL A 205 18.03 -0.15 -4.71
C VAL A 205 17.02 0.40 -3.69
N VAL A 206 15.88 -0.27 -3.48
CA VAL A 206 14.89 0.13 -2.46
C VAL A 206 15.47 0.03 -1.04
N LEU A 207 16.15 -1.07 -0.72
CA LEU A 207 16.75 -1.28 0.60
C LEU A 207 17.86 -0.25 0.91
N ALA A 208 18.58 0.24 -0.10
CA ALA A 208 19.56 1.32 0.09
C ALA A 208 18.92 2.64 0.58
N ARG A 209 17.61 2.83 0.42
CA ARG A 209 16.84 3.98 0.92
C ARG A 209 15.76 3.59 1.94
N GLU A 210 15.90 2.43 2.57
CA GLU A 210 14.88 1.86 3.45
C GLU A 210 14.47 2.82 4.57
N ALA A 211 15.41 3.52 5.20
CA ALA A 211 15.13 4.45 6.29
C ALA A 211 14.21 5.60 5.85
N ASP A 212 14.50 6.23 4.70
CA ASP A 212 13.71 7.33 4.14
C ASP A 212 12.31 6.86 3.77
N LEU A 213 12.22 5.71 3.08
CA LEU A 213 10.96 5.15 2.61
C LEU A 213 10.09 4.66 3.78
N THR A 214 10.70 4.04 4.79
CA THR A 214 10.01 3.65 6.03
C THR A 214 9.46 4.87 6.75
N LYS A 215 10.24 5.96 6.85
CA LYS A 215 9.77 7.20 7.45
C LYS A 215 8.61 7.80 6.67
N ASN A 216 8.69 7.85 5.33
CA ASN A 216 7.59 8.31 4.49
C ASN A 216 6.33 7.48 4.70
N TYR A 217 6.46 6.15 4.75
CA TYR A 217 5.35 5.23 5.03
C TYR A 217 4.70 5.47 6.40
N GLN A 218 5.52 5.64 7.45
CA GLN A 218 5.01 5.95 8.79
C GLN A 218 4.32 7.33 8.85
N ASP A 219 4.90 8.33 8.21
CA ASP A 219 4.31 9.67 8.12
C ASP A 219 2.97 9.63 7.36
N MET A 220 2.85 8.80 6.32
CA MET A 220 1.61 8.53 5.62
C MET A 220 0.54 7.95 6.55
N LEU A 221 0.88 6.88 7.30
CA LEU A 221 -0.05 6.27 8.25
C LEU A 221 -0.51 7.25 9.33
N LYS A 222 0.41 8.07 9.87
CA LYS A 222 0.06 9.11 10.86
C LYS A 222 -0.87 10.17 10.28
N ALA A 223 -0.60 10.63 9.06
CA ALA A 223 -1.42 11.63 8.37
C ALA A 223 -2.85 11.11 8.14
N PHE A 224 -3.03 9.85 7.74
CA PHE A 224 -4.34 9.24 7.55
C PHE A 224 -5.06 8.88 8.86
N ALA A 225 -4.31 8.47 9.90
CA ALA A 225 -4.88 8.21 11.22
C ALA A 225 -5.26 9.49 11.98
N GLY A 226 -4.95 10.68 11.44
CA GLY A 226 -5.20 11.97 12.10
C GLY A 226 -4.34 12.19 13.35
N ILE A 227 -3.28 11.39 13.54
CA ILE A 227 -2.36 11.50 14.67
C ILE A 227 -1.47 12.72 14.41
N ARG A 228 -1.66 13.79 15.19
CA ARG A 228 -0.89 15.04 15.05
C ARG A 228 0.61 14.78 15.23
N ARG A 229 1.42 15.48 14.44
CA ARG A 229 2.86 15.63 14.69
C ARG A 229 3.10 16.51 15.91
#